data_AF-A0A2E8PY92-F1
#
_entry.id   AF-A0A2E8PY92-F1
#
_cell.length_a   1.000
_cell.length_b   1.000
_cell.length_c   1.000
_cell.angle_alpha   90.00
_cell.angle_beta   90.00
_cell.angle_gamma   90.00
#
_symmetry.space_group_name_H-M   'P 1'
#
loop_
_entity.id
_entity.type
_entity.pdbx_description
1 polymer ?
#
loop_
_entity_poly.entity_id
_entity_poly.type
_entity_poly.pdbx_seq_one_letter_code
_entity_poly.pdbx_strand_id
1 'polypeptide(L)'
;MEENKESKSAGDPAEKSSNGAPSRPTESRESSAGSGESKLEGLDLSRLSGFLQKWAIRVLPEQKPPQEVPPAPDSGFSIALFLLKLLPWVTGVGFLLSMFWDFSGTVTLPFRDHTLELKGLLRMLTVSGLIGFGTNWVAIKMLFHPRHKRPLLGQGLIPSRKERIALKLGESISREIINPELILEQIRESGLITHHRENLTRTIREVINQPEFVNDVIDMAEHYIQGFIRSDEFKRNIKQFVKGIDFEDVGGLESGVLKLYRLFSGDKDVSERLEELVDSMTFTMDHYEDQLVEYLHHLPEMMEKRGDVLEEAVLNGVLFLVEQINVQEIITDNLRKLDEIRLERLLLNSTSDQLQYIQYLGCFLGILGGFLIWEPLVTFLILGTIVGSIFGLDYLLLRMSRK
;
A
#
# COMPACT_ATOMS: atom_id res chain seq x y z
N MET A 1 39.74 42.51 -52.32
CA MET A 1 38.74 43.59 -52.44
C MET A 1 38.04 43.66 -51.10
N GLU A 2 38.81 44.04 -50.09
CA GLU A 2 38.99 45.44 -49.65
C GLU A 2 37.78 45.82 -48.80
N GLU A 3 37.91 45.66 -47.48
CA GLU A 3 38.58 46.60 -46.55
C GLU A 3 37.58 47.66 -46.06
N ASN A 4 37.22 47.61 -44.78
CA ASN A 4 37.94 48.23 -43.65
C ASN A 4 37.28 49.59 -43.39
N LYS A 5 36.82 49.91 -42.18
CA LYS A 5 37.73 50.22 -41.08
C LYS A 5 37.01 50.43 -39.75
N GLU A 6 37.74 50.03 -38.71
CA GLU A 6 37.99 50.79 -37.46
C GLU A 6 36.84 51.01 -36.47
N SER A 7 37.04 50.96 -35.16
CA SER A 7 38.19 50.57 -34.33
C SER A 7 37.77 50.65 -32.86
N LYS A 8 38.46 49.86 -32.02
CA LYS A 8 38.92 50.19 -30.65
C LYS A 8 37.84 50.51 -29.60
N SER A 9 38.03 50.35 -28.29
CA SER A 9 39.02 49.72 -27.41
C SER A 9 38.61 50.18 -26.00
N ALA A 10 38.79 49.30 -25.02
CA ALA A 10 39.02 49.59 -23.60
C ALA A 10 37.85 50.11 -22.73
N GLY A 11 37.75 49.51 -21.54
CA GLY A 11 37.08 50.12 -20.38
C GLY A 11 36.33 49.14 -19.47
N ASP A 12 37.05 48.39 -18.65
CA ASP A 12 36.61 48.11 -17.26
C ASP A 12 36.66 49.47 -16.50
N PRO A 13 35.95 49.77 -15.39
CA PRO A 13 35.58 48.85 -14.30
C PRO A 13 34.21 49.13 -13.61
N ALA A 14 33.94 48.36 -12.55
CA ALA A 14 32.82 48.44 -11.63
C ALA A 14 32.47 49.86 -11.10
N GLU A 15 31.16 50.11 -10.93
CA GLU A 15 30.66 51.16 -10.02
C GLU A 15 29.31 50.77 -9.38
N LYS A 16 29.21 51.00 -8.06
CA LYS A 16 28.03 50.82 -7.19
C LYS A 16 27.10 52.04 -7.31
N SER A 17 25.78 51.82 -7.31
CA SER A 17 24.75 52.80 -6.86
C SER A 17 23.43 52.03 -6.64
N SER A 18 22.95 51.81 -5.41
CA SER A 18 22.16 52.68 -4.52
C SER A 18 20.65 52.35 -4.54
N ASN A 19 20.12 52.13 -3.34
CA ASN A 19 18.72 51.94 -2.94
C ASN A 19 17.67 52.87 -3.58
N GLY A 20 16.43 52.36 -3.63
CA GLY A 20 15.21 53.19 -3.63
C GLY A 20 13.92 52.42 -3.91
N ALA A 21 13.17 52.07 -2.85
CA ALA A 21 11.70 51.86 -2.91
C ALA A 21 11.00 53.24 -3.02
N PRO A 22 9.68 53.38 -3.34
CA PRO A 22 8.58 52.93 -2.44
C PRO A 22 7.15 52.63 -3.06
N SER A 23 6.35 51.85 -2.30
CA SER A 23 4.88 51.84 -2.01
C SER A 23 3.73 52.26 -3.00
N ARG A 24 2.78 51.29 -3.23
CA ARG A 24 1.26 51.20 -3.28
C ARG A 24 0.34 52.44 -3.56
N PRO A 25 -1.01 52.31 -3.79
CA PRO A 25 -1.97 51.18 -4.05
C PRO A 25 -2.90 51.45 -5.29
N THR A 26 -3.84 50.63 -5.81
CA THR A 26 -5.19 50.12 -5.42
C THR A 26 -5.75 49.51 -6.75
N GLU A 27 -6.51 48.41 -6.86
CA GLU A 27 -7.96 48.29 -6.61
C GLU A 27 -8.45 46.89 -7.07
N SER A 28 -9.56 46.49 -6.47
CA SER A 28 -10.27 45.20 -6.42
C SER A 28 -11.05 44.79 -7.68
N ARG A 29 -11.13 43.47 -7.92
CA ARG A 29 -12.30 42.81 -8.52
C ARG A 29 -12.42 41.37 -8.01
N GLU A 30 -13.22 41.21 -6.97
CA GLU A 30 -13.79 39.94 -6.52
C GLU A 30 -14.85 39.48 -7.53
N SER A 31 -14.80 38.20 -7.90
CA SER A 31 -15.84 37.51 -8.66
C SER A 31 -16.54 36.56 -7.70
N SER A 32 -17.78 36.90 -7.37
CA SER A 32 -18.72 36.10 -6.59
C SER A 32 -19.06 34.77 -7.30
N ALA A 33 -18.67 33.65 -6.70
CA ALA A 33 -19.32 32.37 -6.91
C ALA A 33 -19.89 31.95 -5.55
N GLY A 34 -21.22 31.97 -5.43
CA GLY A 34 -21.94 31.71 -4.19
C GLY A 34 -21.68 30.32 -3.66
N SER A 35 -20.84 30.23 -2.64
CA SER A 35 -20.86 29.16 -1.67
C SER A 35 -22.05 29.39 -0.73
N GLY A 36 -22.94 28.40 -0.63
CA GLY A 36 -23.83 28.29 0.51
C GLY A 36 -23.01 27.92 1.74
N GLU A 37 -22.20 28.86 2.25
CA GLU A 37 -21.54 28.75 3.54
C GLU A 37 -22.59 28.96 4.62
N SER A 38 -23.10 27.84 5.12
CA SER A 38 -23.86 27.76 6.35
C SER A 38 -23.00 28.26 7.51
N LYS A 39 -23.32 29.48 7.99
CA LYS A 39 -22.84 30.15 9.20
C LYS A 39 -22.53 29.18 10.36
N LEU A 40 -21.25 28.88 10.55
CA LEU A 40 -20.65 28.30 11.76
C LEU A 40 -19.40 29.13 12.16
N GLU A 41 -19.50 30.46 12.05
CA GLU A 41 -18.39 31.41 12.29
C GLU A 41 -18.02 31.61 13.79
N GLY A 42 -18.62 30.86 14.72
CA GLY A 42 -18.48 31.12 16.17
C GLY A 42 -17.65 30.12 16.98
N LEU A 43 -17.18 29.01 16.40
CA LEU A 43 -16.52 27.94 17.14
C LEU A 43 -15.01 27.92 16.81
N ASP A 44 -14.19 28.42 17.73
CA ASP A 44 -12.72 28.37 17.62
C ASP A 44 -12.20 26.93 17.83
N LEU A 45 -12.01 26.21 16.73
CA LEU A 45 -11.51 24.83 16.71
C LEU A 45 -10.02 24.71 17.09
N SER A 46 -9.29 25.81 17.23
CA SER A 46 -7.85 25.77 17.53
C SER A 46 -7.57 25.15 18.90
N ARG A 47 -8.41 25.43 19.91
CA ARG A 47 -8.30 24.82 21.24
C ARG A 47 -8.58 23.32 21.24
N LEU A 48 -9.57 22.87 20.46
CA LEU A 48 -9.82 21.44 20.28
C LEU A 48 -8.61 20.74 19.64
N SER A 49 -8.00 21.37 18.64
CA SER A 49 -6.82 20.81 17.98
C SER A 49 -5.63 20.67 18.95
N GLY A 50 -5.39 21.65 19.81
CA GLY A 50 -4.34 21.60 20.83
C GLY A 50 -4.61 20.55 21.91
N PHE A 51 -5.86 20.44 22.35
CA PHE A 51 -6.30 19.39 23.27
C PHE A 51 -6.09 17.99 22.68
N LEU A 52 -6.54 17.77 21.45
CA LEU A 52 -6.35 16.51 20.74
C LEU A 52 -4.86 16.19 20.54
N GLN A 53 -4.04 17.16 20.16
CA GLN A 53 -2.61 16.91 19.98
C GLN A 53 -1.91 16.51 21.29
N LYS A 54 -2.31 17.12 22.42
CA LYS A 54 -1.78 16.80 23.76
C LYS A 54 -2.14 15.38 24.20
N TRP A 55 -3.38 14.93 23.94
CA TRP A 55 -3.91 13.69 24.50
C TRP A 55 -4.00 12.51 23.51
N ALA A 56 -4.19 12.74 22.21
CA ALA A 56 -4.35 11.67 21.21
C ALA A 56 -3.09 10.84 21.00
N ILE A 57 -1.90 11.42 21.12
CA ILE A 57 -0.62 10.70 20.94
C ILE A 57 -0.45 9.60 21.98
N ARG A 58 -1.02 9.78 23.18
CA ARG A 58 -0.94 8.80 24.27
C ARG A 58 -1.86 7.59 24.06
N VAL A 59 -2.81 7.70 23.13
CA VAL A 59 -3.84 6.70 22.81
C VAL A 59 -3.49 5.87 21.57
N LEU A 60 -2.45 6.25 20.82
CA LEU A 60 -2.03 5.52 19.63
C LEU A 60 -1.28 4.23 20.01
N PRO A 61 -1.59 3.09 19.36
CA PRO A 61 -0.93 1.82 19.67
C PRO A 61 0.57 1.88 19.32
N GLU A 62 1.40 1.28 20.17
CA GLU A 62 2.82 1.08 19.88
C GLU A 62 2.98 0.21 18.63
N GLN A 63 3.76 0.68 17.65
CA GLN A 63 4.11 -0.12 16.50
C GLN A 63 5.04 -1.24 16.94
N LYS A 64 4.55 -2.49 16.88
CA LYS A 64 5.41 -3.65 17.08
C LYS A 64 6.48 -3.65 15.99
N PRO A 65 7.77 -3.80 16.32
CA PRO A 65 8.83 -3.85 15.31
C PRO A 65 8.53 -4.98 14.31
N PRO A 66 8.93 -4.83 13.03
CA PRO A 66 8.70 -5.85 12.03
C PRO A 66 9.18 -7.20 12.54
N GLN A 67 8.31 -8.22 12.52
CA GLN A 67 8.75 -9.58 12.84
C GLN A 67 9.87 -9.96 11.88
N GLU A 68 11.00 -10.40 12.43
CA GLU A 68 12.07 -10.99 11.63
C GLU A 68 11.50 -12.20 10.89
N VAL A 69 11.43 -12.08 9.57
CA VAL A 69 11.05 -13.18 8.70
C VAL A 69 12.11 -14.26 8.90
N PRO A 70 11.75 -15.49 9.33
CA PRO A 70 12.74 -16.55 9.47
C PRO A 70 13.46 -16.72 8.12
N PRO A 71 14.79 -16.93 8.12
CA PRO A 71 15.52 -17.14 6.89
C PRO A 71 14.85 -18.26 6.11
N ALA A 72 14.67 -18.06 4.80
CA ALA A 72 14.08 -19.07 3.93
C ALA A 72 14.83 -20.40 4.17
N PRO A 73 14.12 -21.54 4.30
CA PRO A 73 14.78 -22.82 4.52
C PRO A 73 15.81 -23.02 3.41
N ASP A 74 17.08 -23.24 3.80
CA ASP A 74 18.16 -23.49 2.85
C ASP A 74 17.69 -24.57 1.88
N SER A 75 17.61 -24.21 0.59
CA SER A 75 17.26 -25.15 -0.46
C SER A 75 18.33 -26.24 -0.43
N GLY A 76 18.01 -27.39 0.19
CA GLY A 76 18.96 -28.48 0.39
C GLY A 76 19.71 -28.77 -0.90
N PHE A 77 21.03 -28.89 -0.80
CA PHE A 77 21.93 -29.07 -1.95
C PHE A 77 21.40 -30.16 -2.88
N SER A 78 20.78 -29.75 -3.98
CA SER A 78 20.23 -30.70 -4.95
C SER A 78 21.39 -31.14 -5.85
N ILE A 79 21.89 -32.36 -5.61
CA ILE A 79 22.96 -32.99 -6.40
C ILE A 79 22.65 -32.91 -7.91
N ALA A 80 21.37 -33.04 -8.27
CA ALA A 80 20.90 -32.89 -9.64
C ALA A 80 21.21 -31.50 -10.24
N LEU A 81 20.93 -30.41 -9.53
CA LEU A 81 21.23 -29.05 -9.99
C LEU A 81 22.73 -28.83 -10.11
N PHE A 82 23.50 -29.34 -9.15
CA PHE A 82 24.96 -29.28 -9.21
C PHE A 82 25.51 -29.98 -10.46
N LEU A 83 25.04 -31.19 -10.75
CA LEU A 83 25.42 -31.94 -11.96
C LEU A 83 25.01 -31.19 -13.24
N LEU A 84 23.81 -30.63 -13.27
CA LEU A 84 23.30 -29.86 -14.42
C LEU A 84 24.11 -28.58 -14.64
N LYS A 85 24.59 -27.92 -13.58
CA LYS A 85 25.43 -26.72 -13.65
C LYS A 85 26.83 -27.02 -14.20
N LEU A 86 27.35 -28.24 -14.05
CA LEU A 86 28.62 -28.66 -14.64
C LEU A 86 28.51 -28.94 -16.14
N LEU A 87 27.33 -29.30 -16.64
CA LEU A 87 27.11 -29.76 -18.00
C LEU A 87 27.57 -28.77 -19.10
N PRO A 88 27.29 -27.45 -19.01
CA PRO A 88 27.79 -26.47 -19.99
C PRO A 88 29.32 -26.38 -20.01
N TRP A 89 29.97 -26.55 -18.86
CA TRP A 89 31.44 -26.55 -18.78
C TRP A 89 32.01 -27.81 -19.41
N VAL A 90 31.42 -28.98 -19.11
CA VAL A 90 31.83 -30.25 -19.70
C VAL A 90 31.65 -30.24 -21.22
N THR A 91 30.52 -29.73 -21.72
CA THR A 91 30.28 -29.62 -23.17
C THR A 91 31.20 -28.59 -23.82
N GLY A 92 31.49 -27.47 -23.18
CA GLY A 92 32.46 -26.48 -23.66
C GLY A 92 33.88 -27.02 -23.78
N VAL A 93 34.38 -27.70 -22.73
CA VAL A 93 35.70 -28.35 -22.75
C VAL A 93 35.71 -29.49 -23.77
N GLY A 94 34.67 -30.32 -23.78
CA GLY A 94 34.51 -31.41 -24.75
C GLY A 94 34.51 -30.92 -26.19
N PHE A 95 33.87 -29.77 -26.47
CA PHE A 95 33.89 -29.17 -27.80
C PHE A 95 35.30 -28.75 -28.22
N LEU A 96 36.04 -28.07 -27.34
CA LEU A 96 37.43 -27.69 -27.61
C LEU A 96 38.33 -28.91 -27.83
N LEU A 97 38.17 -29.96 -27.03
CA LEU A 97 38.89 -31.22 -27.21
C LEU A 97 38.53 -31.90 -28.54
N SER A 98 37.26 -31.85 -28.94
CA SER A 98 36.77 -32.42 -30.20
C SER A 98 37.44 -31.86 -31.46
N MET A 99 38.04 -30.66 -31.36
CA MET A 99 38.81 -30.05 -32.46
C MET A 99 40.15 -30.74 -32.69
N PHE A 100 40.71 -31.38 -31.67
CA PHE A 100 42.01 -32.04 -31.71
C PHE A 100 41.89 -33.57 -31.70
N TRP A 101 40.83 -34.09 -31.07
CA TRP A 101 40.63 -35.53 -30.89
C TRP A 101 39.15 -35.91 -30.90
N ASP A 102 38.78 -36.89 -31.70
CA ASP A 102 37.43 -37.47 -31.74
C ASP A 102 37.51 -39.00 -31.82
N PHE A 103 36.41 -39.69 -31.53
CA PHE A 103 36.36 -41.13 -31.51
C PHE A 103 36.56 -41.70 -32.94
N SER A 104 37.63 -42.47 -33.15
CA SER A 104 37.96 -43.07 -34.46
C SER A 104 37.62 -44.56 -34.55
N GLY A 105 36.92 -45.12 -33.56
CA GLY A 105 36.58 -46.54 -33.50
C GLY A 105 35.29 -46.91 -34.23
N THR A 106 35.18 -48.17 -34.63
CA THR A 106 33.96 -48.76 -35.18
C THR A 106 33.37 -49.77 -34.20
N VAL A 107 32.07 -49.67 -33.91
CA VAL A 107 31.36 -50.62 -33.03
C VAL A 107 30.50 -51.56 -33.88
N THR A 108 30.78 -52.85 -33.84
CA THR A 108 29.92 -53.89 -34.42
C THR A 108 28.80 -54.23 -33.44
N LEU A 109 27.56 -53.93 -33.79
CA LEU A 109 26.41 -54.35 -32.99
C LEU A 109 26.01 -55.78 -33.37
N PRO A 110 25.70 -56.66 -32.39
CA PRO A 110 25.35 -58.07 -32.67
C PRO A 110 24.02 -58.25 -33.43
N PHE A 111 23.26 -57.17 -33.64
CA PHE A 111 21.94 -57.18 -34.28
C PHE A 111 21.89 -56.42 -35.63
N ARG A 112 23.04 -55.96 -36.16
CA ARG A 112 23.11 -55.16 -37.40
C ARG A 112 24.37 -55.49 -38.21
N ASP A 113 24.22 -55.67 -39.52
CA ASP A 113 25.33 -56.00 -40.45
C ASP A 113 26.26 -54.83 -40.80
N HIS A 114 25.94 -53.62 -40.30
CA HIS A 114 26.73 -52.40 -40.53
C HIS A 114 27.48 -51.98 -39.27
N THR A 115 28.76 -51.64 -39.40
CA THR A 115 29.58 -51.09 -38.32
C THR A 115 29.19 -49.65 -38.01
N LEU A 116 28.96 -49.33 -36.74
CA LEU A 116 28.74 -47.94 -36.32
C LEU A 116 30.08 -47.19 -36.29
N GLU A 117 30.22 -46.14 -37.11
CA GLU A 117 31.36 -45.25 -37.06
C GLU A 117 31.17 -44.22 -35.93
N LEU A 118 32.02 -44.25 -34.91
CA LEU A 118 31.97 -43.28 -33.79
C LEU A 118 32.48 -41.88 -34.16
N LYS A 119 32.94 -41.71 -35.40
CA LYS A 119 33.52 -40.47 -35.89
C LYS A 119 32.50 -39.33 -35.83
N GLY A 120 32.88 -38.21 -35.23
CA GLY A 120 32.01 -37.05 -35.11
C GLY A 120 31.12 -37.05 -33.87
N LEU A 121 31.06 -38.15 -33.10
CA LEU A 121 30.15 -38.27 -31.96
C LEU A 121 30.43 -37.20 -30.91
N LEU A 122 31.68 -37.06 -30.46
CA LEU A 122 32.03 -36.09 -29.41
C LEU A 122 31.68 -34.66 -29.85
N ARG A 123 32.00 -34.33 -31.10
CA ARG A 123 31.72 -33.02 -31.68
C ARG A 123 30.23 -32.74 -31.80
N MET A 124 29.43 -33.70 -32.27
CA MET A 124 27.98 -33.53 -32.42
C MET A 124 27.28 -33.35 -31.06
N LEU A 125 27.64 -34.16 -30.05
CA LEU A 125 27.08 -34.05 -28.71
C LEU A 125 27.40 -32.70 -28.06
N THR A 126 28.66 -32.27 -28.17
CA THR A 126 29.13 -31.04 -27.51
C THR A 126 28.62 -29.77 -28.21
N VAL A 127 28.61 -29.73 -29.55
CA VAL A 127 28.03 -28.61 -30.32
C VAL A 127 26.53 -28.49 -30.04
N SER A 128 25.80 -29.60 -30.11
CA SER A 128 24.35 -29.60 -29.86
C SER A 128 24.03 -29.22 -28.41
N GLY A 129 24.81 -29.69 -27.43
CA GLY A 129 24.71 -29.29 -26.03
C GLY A 129 24.96 -27.80 -25.80
N LEU A 130 25.97 -27.22 -26.45
CA LEU A 130 26.27 -25.79 -26.38
C LEU A 130 25.19 -24.93 -27.04
N ILE A 131 24.67 -25.36 -28.19
CA ILE A 131 23.55 -24.68 -28.86
C ILE A 131 22.30 -24.73 -27.97
N GLY A 132 21.98 -25.87 -27.37
CA GLY A 132 20.85 -26.02 -26.45
C GLY A 132 20.95 -25.10 -25.24
N PHE A 133 22.14 -25.01 -24.62
CA PHE A 133 22.41 -24.09 -23.53
C PHE A 133 22.31 -22.62 -23.97
N GLY A 134 23.01 -22.27 -25.05
CA GLY A 134 23.10 -20.90 -25.54
C GLY A 134 21.75 -20.35 -26.00
N THR A 135 20.96 -21.16 -26.70
CA THR A 135 19.63 -20.76 -27.18
C THR A 135 18.69 -20.49 -26.02
N ASN A 136 18.68 -21.35 -24.99
CA ASN A 136 17.80 -21.12 -23.84
C ASN A 136 18.27 -19.93 -22.97
N TRP A 137 19.59 -19.74 -22.83
CA TRP A 137 20.14 -18.54 -22.19
C TRP A 137 19.70 -17.26 -22.89
N VAL A 138 19.80 -17.22 -24.23
CA VAL A 138 19.33 -16.10 -25.04
C VAL A 138 17.82 -15.90 -24.88
N ALA A 139 17.02 -16.97 -24.93
CA ALA A 139 15.57 -16.89 -24.79
C ALA A 139 15.15 -16.27 -23.44
N ILE A 140 15.76 -16.70 -22.34
CA ILE A 140 15.51 -16.13 -21.01
C ILE A 140 15.93 -14.65 -20.97
N LYS A 141 17.09 -14.31 -21.55
CA LYS A 141 17.55 -12.91 -21.65
C LYS A 141 16.57 -12.05 -22.47
N MET A 142 16.02 -12.59 -23.56
CA MET A 142 15.08 -11.89 -24.45
C MET A 142 13.70 -11.64 -23.81
N LEU A 143 13.35 -12.33 -22.72
CA LEU A 143 12.14 -11.99 -21.96
C LEU A 143 12.24 -10.59 -21.33
N PHE A 144 13.44 -10.20 -20.87
CA PHE A 144 13.66 -8.96 -20.11
C PHE A 144 14.39 -7.87 -20.92
N HIS A 145 15.25 -8.26 -21.87
CA HIS A 145 16.04 -7.34 -22.69
C HIS A 145 15.68 -7.45 -24.18
N PRO A 146 15.78 -6.36 -24.97
CA PRO A 146 16.11 -4.99 -24.55
C PRO A 146 14.91 -4.29 -23.88
N ARG A 147 15.19 -3.46 -22.87
CA ARG A 147 14.16 -2.80 -22.05
C ARG A 147 13.34 -1.78 -22.84
N HIS A 148 13.98 -1.09 -23.78
CA HIS A 148 13.33 -0.19 -24.74
C HIS A 148 13.34 -0.79 -26.13
N LYS A 149 12.34 -0.43 -26.93
CA LYS A 149 12.18 -0.89 -28.31
C LYS A 149 13.39 -0.50 -29.16
N ARG A 150 14.07 -1.49 -29.72
CA ARG A 150 15.17 -1.34 -30.68
C ARG A 150 14.71 -1.72 -32.10
N PRO A 151 15.29 -1.14 -33.16
CA PRO A 151 14.84 -1.36 -34.54
C PRO A 151 15.02 -2.80 -35.04
N LEU A 152 16.07 -3.51 -34.57
CA LEU A 152 16.35 -4.88 -35.01
C LEU A 152 15.89 -5.96 -34.02
N LEU A 153 16.08 -5.72 -32.72
CA LEU A 153 15.81 -6.72 -31.67
C LEU A 153 14.41 -6.56 -31.03
N GLY A 154 13.62 -5.57 -31.46
CA GLY A 154 12.34 -5.27 -30.83
C GLY A 154 12.51 -4.84 -29.37
N GLN A 155 11.56 -5.21 -28.53
CA GLN A 155 11.57 -4.99 -27.07
C GLN A 155 11.41 -6.36 -26.40
N GLY A 156 12.00 -6.54 -25.21
CA GLY A 156 11.81 -7.75 -24.43
C GLY A 156 10.32 -8.03 -24.13
N LEU A 157 9.95 -9.30 -24.03
CA LEU A 157 8.53 -9.71 -23.92
C LEU A 157 7.84 -9.09 -22.70
N ILE A 158 8.48 -9.08 -21.53
CA ILE A 158 7.92 -8.58 -20.28
C ILE A 158 7.77 -7.05 -20.33
N PRO A 159 8.82 -6.25 -20.64
CA PRO A 159 8.67 -4.81 -20.85
C PRO A 159 7.57 -4.44 -21.85
N SER A 160 7.50 -5.14 -22.98
CA SER A 160 6.49 -4.86 -24.03
C SER A 160 5.04 -5.15 -23.60
N ARG A 161 4.85 -6.02 -22.60
CA ARG A 161 3.53 -6.44 -22.09
C ARG A 161 3.25 -5.93 -20.67
N LYS A 162 4.07 -5.02 -20.15
CA LYS A 162 3.97 -4.49 -18.79
C LYS A 162 2.55 -4.07 -18.41
N GLU A 163 1.87 -3.34 -19.29
CA GLU A 163 0.49 -2.88 -19.07
C GLU A 163 -0.49 -4.03 -18.85
N ARG A 164 -0.42 -5.05 -19.72
CA ARG A 164 -1.26 -6.24 -19.60
C ARG A 164 -0.95 -7.05 -18.36
N ILE A 165 0.33 -7.13 -17.99
CA ILE A 165 0.78 -7.80 -16.76
C ILE A 165 0.23 -7.06 -15.55
N ALA A 166 0.34 -5.72 -15.51
CA ALA A 166 -0.17 -4.90 -14.42
C ALA A 166 -1.67 -5.09 -14.20
N LEU A 167 -2.46 -5.03 -15.28
CA LEU A 167 -3.91 -5.25 -15.23
C LEU A 167 -4.28 -6.65 -14.72
N LYS A 168 -3.63 -7.69 -15.27
CA LYS A 168 -3.92 -9.08 -14.88
C LYS A 168 -3.49 -9.40 -13.45
N LEU A 169 -2.31 -8.93 -13.03
CA LEU A 169 -1.88 -9.08 -11.64
C LEU A 169 -2.79 -8.30 -10.71
N GLY A 170 -3.15 -7.06 -11.04
CA GLY A 170 -4.07 -6.26 -10.25
C GLY A 170 -5.42 -6.96 -10.06
N GLU A 171 -5.98 -7.52 -11.15
CA GLU A 171 -7.23 -8.28 -11.09
C GLU A 171 -7.10 -9.55 -10.24
N SER A 172 -6.08 -10.38 -10.48
CA SER A 172 -5.88 -11.63 -9.72
C SER A 172 -5.63 -11.34 -8.23
N ILE A 173 -4.76 -10.39 -7.89
CA ILE A 173 -4.46 -10.06 -6.48
C ILE A 173 -5.70 -9.49 -5.78
N SER A 174 -6.44 -8.59 -6.44
CA SER A 174 -7.65 -8.00 -5.86
C SER A 174 -8.77 -9.00 -5.66
N ARG A 175 -8.85 -10.05 -6.50
CA ARG A 175 -9.90 -11.09 -6.36
C ARG A 175 -9.50 -12.19 -5.37
N GLU A 176 -8.24 -12.64 -5.43
CA GLU A 176 -7.80 -13.87 -4.79
C GLU A 176 -7.01 -13.66 -3.49
N ILE A 177 -6.42 -12.47 -3.26
CA ILE A 177 -5.51 -12.24 -2.13
C ILE A 177 -6.01 -11.10 -1.22
N ILE A 178 -6.42 -9.97 -1.80
CA ILE A 178 -6.81 -8.77 -1.04
C ILE A 178 -8.16 -8.30 -1.53
N ASN A 179 -9.22 -8.97 -1.05
CA ASN A 179 -10.61 -8.54 -1.25
C ASN A 179 -11.23 -8.10 0.09
N PRO A 180 -12.29 -7.28 0.07
CA PRO A 180 -12.95 -6.78 1.29
C PRO A 180 -13.40 -7.89 2.24
N GLU A 181 -13.88 -9.01 1.70
CA GLU A 181 -14.41 -10.12 2.46
C GLU A 181 -13.31 -10.81 3.29
N LEU A 182 -12.16 -11.11 2.69
CA LEU A 182 -11.00 -11.70 3.33
C LEU A 182 -10.39 -10.74 4.37
N ILE A 183 -10.41 -9.42 4.10
CA ILE A 183 -9.95 -8.43 5.08
C ILE A 183 -10.85 -8.46 6.32
N LEU A 184 -12.17 -8.50 6.15
CA LEU A 184 -13.11 -8.57 7.27
C LEU A 184 -12.95 -9.87 8.06
N GLU A 185 -12.85 -11.00 7.35
CA GLU A 185 -12.65 -12.31 7.95
C GLU A 185 -11.38 -12.31 8.80
N GLN A 186 -10.27 -11.84 8.23
CA GLN A 186 -9.00 -11.71 8.95
C GLN A 186 -9.10 -10.78 10.17
N ILE A 187 -9.80 -9.65 10.07
CA ILE A 187 -9.99 -8.71 11.20
C ILE A 187 -10.81 -9.36 12.32
N ARG A 188 -11.83 -10.15 11.99
CA ARG A 188 -12.65 -10.89 12.96
C ARG A 188 -11.86 -12.02 13.61
N GLU A 189 -11.18 -12.86 12.83
CA GLU A 189 -10.45 -14.03 13.32
C GLU A 189 -9.23 -13.67 14.16
N SER A 190 -8.51 -12.62 13.78
CA SER A 190 -7.32 -12.16 14.50
C SER A 190 -7.62 -11.55 15.87
N GLY A 191 -8.88 -11.25 16.18
CA GLY A 191 -9.27 -10.56 17.41
C GLY A 191 -8.68 -9.15 17.54
N LEU A 192 -8.24 -8.56 16.42
CA LEU A 192 -7.54 -7.27 16.40
C LEU A 192 -8.38 -6.15 17.03
N ILE A 193 -9.68 -6.12 16.72
CA ILE A 193 -10.60 -5.10 17.24
C ILE A 193 -10.76 -5.26 18.76
N THR A 194 -10.99 -6.47 19.24
CA THR A 194 -11.13 -6.76 20.67
C THR A 194 -9.88 -6.36 21.44
N HIS A 195 -8.70 -6.76 20.96
CA HIS A 195 -7.43 -6.40 21.59
C HIS A 195 -7.20 -4.88 21.64
N HIS A 196 -7.48 -4.17 20.55
CA HIS A 196 -7.31 -2.71 20.52
C HIS A 196 -8.38 -1.97 21.32
N ARG A 197 -9.61 -2.50 21.41
CA ARG A 197 -10.67 -1.95 22.26
C ARG A 197 -10.28 -2.03 23.74
N GLU A 198 -9.75 -3.17 24.17
CA GLU A 198 -9.28 -3.36 25.55
C GLU A 198 -8.15 -2.39 25.88
N ASN A 199 -7.15 -2.28 24.99
CA ASN A 199 -6.06 -1.32 25.14
C ASN A 199 -6.57 0.12 25.18
N LEU A 200 -7.48 0.50 24.27
CA LEU A 200 -8.09 1.83 24.23
C LEU A 200 -8.83 2.14 25.55
N THR A 201 -9.63 1.20 26.04
CA THR A 201 -10.38 1.36 27.29
C THR A 201 -9.43 1.56 28.48
N ARG A 202 -8.34 0.79 28.50
CA ARG A 202 -7.28 0.93 29.51
C ARG A 202 -6.61 2.31 29.42
N THR A 203 -6.19 2.74 28.24
CA THR A 203 -5.53 4.04 28.07
C THR A 203 -6.46 5.19 28.42
N ILE A 204 -7.73 5.13 28.04
CA ILE A 204 -8.74 6.14 28.42
C ILE A 204 -8.86 6.20 29.94
N ARG A 205 -8.92 5.05 30.63
CA ARG A 205 -8.93 4.99 32.10
C ARG A 205 -7.68 5.64 32.71
N GLU A 206 -6.51 5.36 32.15
CA GLU A 206 -5.23 5.96 32.60
C GLU A 206 -5.17 7.47 32.36
N VAL A 207 -5.75 7.96 31.25
CA VAL A 207 -5.81 9.39 30.92
C VAL A 207 -6.81 10.14 31.80
N ILE A 208 -8.01 9.58 32.01
CA ILE A 208 -9.05 10.19 32.86
C ILE A 208 -8.59 10.32 34.31
N ASN A 209 -7.77 9.40 34.80
CA ASN A 209 -7.20 9.47 36.14
C ASN A 209 -6.12 10.55 36.30
N GLN A 210 -5.72 11.25 35.24
CA GLN A 210 -4.79 12.38 35.32
C GLN A 210 -5.58 13.66 35.62
N PRO A 211 -5.33 14.35 36.74
CA PRO A 211 -6.03 15.59 37.09
C PRO A 211 -5.91 16.66 36.00
N GLU A 212 -4.77 16.70 35.32
CA GLU A 212 -4.48 17.60 34.21
C GLU A 212 -5.46 17.41 33.04
N PHE A 213 -5.87 16.18 32.74
CA PHE A 213 -6.82 15.90 31.67
C PHE A 213 -8.22 16.38 32.04
N VAL A 214 -8.65 16.10 33.27
CA VAL A 214 -9.96 16.51 33.78
C VAL A 214 -10.10 18.03 33.73
N ASN A 215 -9.08 18.74 34.21
CA ASN A 215 -9.04 20.21 34.16
C ASN A 215 -9.07 20.73 32.72
N ASP A 216 -8.28 20.14 31.81
CA ASP A 216 -8.32 20.51 30.39
C ASP A 216 -9.72 20.29 29.77
N VAL A 217 -10.44 19.24 30.17
CA VAL A 217 -11.82 18.96 29.71
C VAL A 217 -12.79 19.99 30.27
N ILE A 218 -12.67 20.36 31.54
CA ILE A 218 -13.50 21.39 32.18
C ILE A 218 -13.27 22.74 31.49
N ASP A 219 -12.02 23.16 31.33
CA ASP A 219 -11.63 24.40 30.66
C ASP A 219 -12.18 24.45 29.22
N MET A 220 -12.14 23.31 28.53
CA MET A 220 -12.70 23.18 27.19
C MET A 220 -14.22 23.30 27.18
N ALA A 221 -14.91 22.62 28.10
CA ALA A 221 -16.37 22.68 28.21
C ALA A 221 -16.84 24.10 28.56
N GLU A 222 -16.22 24.75 29.54
CA GLU A 222 -16.53 26.12 29.93
C GLU A 222 -16.34 27.08 28.75
N HIS A 223 -15.23 26.97 28.02
CA HIS A 223 -14.97 27.81 26.85
C HIS A 223 -16.06 27.67 25.77
N TYR A 224 -16.44 26.44 25.41
CA TYR A 224 -17.44 26.22 24.36
C TYR A 224 -18.86 26.56 24.80
N ILE A 225 -19.24 26.26 26.04
CA ILE A 225 -20.56 26.63 26.56
C ILE A 225 -20.67 28.15 26.67
N GLN A 226 -19.64 28.82 27.18
CA GLN A 226 -19.61 30.29 27.25
C GLN A 226 -19.67 30.92 25.87
N GLY A 227 -18.93 30.37 24.89
CA GLY A 227 -18.99 30.79 23.49
C GLY A 227 -20.37 30.60 22.87
N PHE A 228 -21.02 29.46 23.13
CA PHE A 228 -22.37 29.16 22.67
C PHE A 228 -23.41 30.12 23.26
N ILE A 229 -23.38 30.36 24.58
CA ILE A 229 -24.29 31.28 25.28
C ILE A 229 -24.14 32.71 24.73
N ARG A 230 -22.91 33.13 24.39
CA ARG A 230 -22.64 34.46 23.83
C ARG A 230 -22.89 34.57 22.32
N SER A 231 -23.19 33.47 21.65
CA SER A 231 -23.40 33.48 20.20
C SER A 231 -24.66 34.27 19.84
N ASP A 232 -24.60 35.02 18.74
CA ASP A 232 -25.76 35.76 18.24
C ASP A 232 -26.92 34.82 17.89
N GLU A 233 -26.62 33.56 17.54
CA GLU A 233 -27.63 32.54 17.27
C GLU A 233 -28.41 32.16 18.52
N PHE A 234 -27.72 31.87 19.62
CA PHE A 234 -28.36 31.57 20.90
C PHE A 234 -29.22 32.76 21.38
N LYS A 235 -28.70 33.98 21.27
CA LYS A 235 -29.46 35.21 21.59
C LYS A 235 -30.73 35.35 20.74
N ARG A 236 -30.63 35.14 19.43
CA ARG A 236 -31.79 35.16 18.52
C ARG A 236 -32.81 34.08 18.89
N ASN A 237 -32.35 32.88 19.21
CA ASN A 237 -33.22 31.76 19.60
C ASN A 237 -33.97 32.07 20.90
N ILE A 238 -33.29 32.65 21.90
CA ILE A 238 -33.94 33.15 23.13
C ILE A 238 -34.98 34.22 22.80
N LYS A 239 -34.61 35.21 21.98
CA LYS A 239 -35.51 36.30 21.58
C LYS A 239 -36.76 35.79 20.88
N GLN A 240 -36.61 34.81 19.99
CA GLN A 240 -37.73 34.20 19.28
C GLN A 240 -38.60 33.34 20.21
N PHE A 241 -37.98 32.57 21.10
CA PHE A 241 -38.71 31.78 22.10
C PHE A 241 -39.58 32.68 22.99
N VAL A 242 -39.02 33.78 23.50
CA VAL A 242 -39.73 34.75 24.35
C VAL A 242 -40.87 35.42 23.59
N LYS A 243 -40.67 35.80 22.32
CA LYS A 243 -41.72 36.39 21.48
C LYS A 243 -42.84 35.41 21.10
N GLY A 244 -42.55 34.11 21.09
CA GLY A 244 -43.52 33.05 20.79
C GLY A 244 -44.40 32.66 21.97
N ILE A 245 -44.10 33.14 23.18
CA ILE A 245 -44.96 32.95 24.35
C ILE A 245 -46.07 34.01 24.27
N ASP A 246 -47.31 33.57 24.07
CA ASP A 246 -48.47 34.46 24.10
C ASP A 246 -48.82 34.80 25.56
N PHE A 247 -48.24 35.89 26.06
CA PHE A 247 -48.40 36.33 27.44
C PHE A 247 -49.81 36.84 27.79
N GLU A 248 -50.72 36.94 26.81
CA GLU A 248 -52.11 37.35 27.03
C GLU A 248 -53.00 36.19 27.51
N ASP A 249 -52.63 34.94 27.23
CA ASP A 249 -53.47 33.75 27.50
C ASP A 249 -52.98 32.91 28.70
N VAL A 250 -51.97 33.37 29.42
CA VAL A 250 -51.44 32.69 30.63
C VAL A 250 -52.36 32.99 31.82
N GLY A 251 -53.34 32.12 32.07
CA GLY A 251 -54.26 32.22 33.20
C GLY A 251 -53.69 31.64 34.51
N GLY A 252 -53.72 32.42 35.61
CA GLY A 252 -53.30 31.98 36.95
C GLY A 252 -52.45 32.99 37.71
N LEU A 253 -51.90 32.58 38.87
CA LEU A 253 -50.98 33.37 39.72
C LEU A 253 -49.77 33.91 38.95
N GLU A 254 -49.35 33.21 37.90
CA GLU A 254 -48.25 33.57 36.99
C GLU A 254 -48.52 34.86 36.20
N SER A 255 -49.79 35.10 35.81
CA SER A 255 -50.23 36.34 35.14
C SER A 255 -50.06 37.58 36.04
N GLY A 256 -50.30 37.41 37.34
CA GLY A 256 -50.17 38.49 38.33
C GLY A 256 -48.72 38.93 38.51
N VAL A 257 -47.80 37.96 38.56
CA VAL A 257 -46.35 38.23 38.67
C VAL A 257 -45.83 38.93 37.41
N LEU A 258 -46.28 38.50 36.23
CA LEU A 258 -45.86 39.08 34.95
C LEU A 258 -46.41 40.50 34.73
N LYS A 259 -47.67 40.76 35.13
CA LYS A 259 -48.25 42.13 35.12
C LYS A 259 -47.52 43.06 36.08
N LEU A 260 -47.15 42.59 37.26
CA LEU A 260 -46.34 43.35 38.21
C LEU A 260 -44.94 43.62 37.64
N TYR A 261 -44.32 42.64 36.99
CA TYR A 261 -43.01 42.81 36.35
C TYR A 261 -43.03 43.90 35.28
N ARG A 262 -44.07 43.93 34.44
CA ARG A 262 -44.28 44.98 33.42
C ARG A 262 -44.53 46.36 34.06
N LEU A 263 -45.19 46.42 35.21
CA LEU A 263 -45.49 47.66 35.94
C LEU A 263 -44.26 48.29 36.59
N PHE A 264 -43.32 47.46 37.08
CA PHE A 264 -42.10 47.92 37.77
C PHE A 264 -40.88 48.08 36.84
N SER A 265 -40.83 47.40 35.70
CA SER A 265 -39.61 47.31 34.88
C SER A 265 -39.45 48.40 33.80
N GLY A 266 -40.47 49.25 33.59
CA GLY A 266 -40.44 50.28 32.54
C GLY A 266 -40.51 49.69 31.12
N ASP A 267 -40.55 50.59 30.13
CA ASP A 267 -40.90 50.39 28.69
C ASP A 267 -39.98 49.44 27.87
N LYS A 268 -39.18 48.59 28.52
CA LYS A 268 -38.28 47.64 27.84
C LYS A 268 -38.95 46.29 27.63
N ASP A 269 -38.83 45.75 26.40
CA ASP A 269 -39.29 44.41 26.03
C ASP A 269 -38.56 43.37 26.90
N VAL A 270 -39.30 42.39 27.45
CA VAL A 270 -38.77 41.26 28.24
C VAL A 270 -37.64 40.56 27.49
N SER A 271 -37.75 40.52 26.16
CA SER A 271 -36.75 39.98 25.25
C SER A 271 -35.40 40.70 25.36
N GLU A 272 -35.38 42.03 25.48
CA GLU A 272 -34.14 42.83 25.56
C GLU A 272 -33.45 42.65 26.92
N ARG A 273 -34.23 42.49 27.99
CA ARG A 273 -33.67 42.28 29.33
C ARG A 273 -33.11 40.87 29.51
N LEU A 274 -33.71 39.87 28.85
CA LEU A 274 -33.15 38.52 28.78
C LEU A 274 -31.86 38.49 27.95
N GLU A 275 -31.78 39.28 26.88
CA GLU A 275 -30.54 39.44 26.10
C GLU A 275 -29.42 40.07 26.95
N GLU A 276 -29.73 41.11 27.73
CA GLU A 276 -28.80 41.76 28.67
C GLU A 276 -28.34 40.79 29.79
N LEU A 277 -29.25 39.96 30.31
CA LEU A 277 -28.93 38.95 31.31
C LEU A 277 -28.01 37.85 30.75
N VAL A 278 -28.29 37.37 29.54
CA VAL A 278 -27.46 36.38 28.83
C VAL A 278 -26.05 36.94 28.56
N ASP A 279 -25.95 38.21 28.18
CA ASP A 279 -24.65 38.87 27.96
C ASP A 279 -23.82 39.05 29.23
N SER A 280 -24.50 39.32 30.35
CA SER A 280 -23.86 39.44 31.66
C SER A 280 -23.49 38.08 32.29
N MET A 281 -24.03 36.98 31.78
CA MET A 281 -23.82 35.66 32.35
C MET A 281 -22.39 35.17 32.10
N THR A 282 -21.71 34.79 33.18
CA THR A 282 -20.47 34.03 33.12
C THR A 282 -20.80 32.62 33.56
N PHE A 283 -20.74 31.68 32.63
CA PHE A 283 -20.89 30.27 32.91
C PHE A 283 -19.58 29.75 33.48
N THR A 284 -19.65 29.17 34.68
CA THR A 284 -18.54 28.51 35.37
C THR A 284 -18.94 27.08 35.66
N MET A 285 -18.00 26.15 35.54
CA MET A 285 -18.30 24.72 35.69
C MET A 285 -18.28 24.24 37.14
N ASP A 286 -17.94 25.10 38.11
CA ASP A 286 -17.78 24.77 39.54
C ASP A 286 -18.95 23.95 40.13
N HIS A 287 -20.20 24.27 39.76
CA HIS A 287 -21.39 23.55 40.28
C HIS A 287 -21.64 22.18 39.62
N TYR A 288 -21.01 21.94 38.47
CA TYR A 288 -21.18 20.74 37.65
C TYR A 288 -19.89 19.92 37.54
N GLU A 289 -18.80 20.39 38.14
CA GLU A 289 -17.48 19.76 38.10
C GLU A 289 -17.56 18.32 38.62
N ASP A 290 -18.09 18.12 39.83
CA ASP A 290 -18.23 16.79 40.44
C ASP A 290 -19.03 15.83 39.54
N GLN A 291 -20.10 16.32 38.91
CA GLN A 291 -20.92 15.52 38.00
C GLN A 291 -20.16 15.14 36.72
N LEU A 292 -19.44 16.11 36.13
CA LEU A 292 -18.62 15.88 34.94
C LEU A 292 -17.51 14.86 35.22
N VAL A 293 -16.84 14.99 36.36
CA VAL A 293 -15.82 14.07 36.85
C VAL A 293 -16.39 12.67 37.03
N GLU A 294 -17.56 12.55 37.67
CA GLU A 294 -18.26 11.27 37.84
C GLU A 294 -18.59 10.62 36.48
N TYR A 295 -19.12 11.39 35.52
CA TYR A 295 -19.38 10.87 34.16
C TYR A 295 -18.12 10.42 33.44
N LEU A 296 -17.02 11.18 33.56
CA LEU A 296 -15.73 10.81 32.97
C LEU A 296 -15.23 9.48 33.58
N HIS A 297 -15.30 9.32 34.90
CA HIS A 297 -14.85 8.08 35.55
C HIS A 297 -15.71 6.86 35.19
N HIS A 298 -16.99 7.02 34.88
CA HIS A 298 -17.86 5.93 34.40
C HIS A 298 -17.71 5.61 32.91
N LEU A 299 -17.09 6.50 32.11
CA LEU A 299 -16.92 6.31 30.67
C LEU A 299 -16.21 4.97 30.31
N PRO A 300 -15.07 4.61 30.92
CA PRO A 300 -14.39 3.36 30.61
C PRO A 300 -15.26 2.13 30.92
N GLU A 301 -16.01 2.14 32.02
CA GLU A 301 -16.92 1.04 32.36
C GLU A 301 -18.07 0.89 31.36
N MET A 302 -18.59 2.01 30.86
CA MET A 302 -19.62 1.99 29.81
C MET A 302 -19.07 1.42 28.50
N MET A 303 -17.83 1.77 28.13
CA MET A 303 -17.14 1.22 26.96
C MET A 303 -16.88 -0.28 27.09
N GLU A 304 -16.56 -0.74 28.31
CA GLU A 304 -16.34 -2.15 28.62
C GLU A 304 -17.65 -2.96 28.56
N LYS A 305 -18.74 -2.45 29.16
CA LYS A 305 -20.06 -3.08 29.14
C LYS A 305 -20.72 -3.11 27.76
N ARG A 306 -20.45 -2.11 26.91
CA ARG A 306 -20.99 -2.00 25.55
C ARG A 306 -19.92 -2.29 24.48
N GLY A 307 -18.95 -3.14 24.81
CA GLY A 307 -17.85 -3.48 23.91
C GLY A 307 -18.34 -3.96 22.55
N ASP A 308 -19.29 -4.91 22.53
CA ASP A 308 -19.83 -5.52 21.30
C ASP A 308 -20.38 -4.49 20.30
N VAL A 309 -21.07 -3.46 20.80
CA VAL A 309 -21.63 -2.39 19.94
C VAL A 309 -20.52 -1.57 19.30
N LEU A 310 -19.45 -1.28 20.05
CA LEU A 310 -18.29 -0.56 19.52
C LEU A 310 -17.52 -1.44 18.53
N GLU A 311 -17.37 -2.73 18.79
CA GLU A 311 -16.72 -3.66 17.88
C GLU A 311 -17.48 -3.76 16.56
N GLU A 312 -18.81 -3.88 16.60
CA GLU A 312 -19.66 -3.90 15.41
C GLU A 312 -19.61 -2.57 14.65
N ALA A 313 -19.65 -1.44 15.35
CA ALA A 313 -19.52 -0.12 14.72
C ALA A 313 -18.17 0.06 14.02
N VAL A 314 -17.07 -0.39 14.64
CA VAL A 314 -15.73 -0.35 14.03
C VAL A 314 -15.66 -1.31 12.85
N LEU A 315 -16.19 -2.52 12.94
CA LEU A 315 -16.25 -3.47 11.82
C LEU A 315 -17.00 -2.89 10.62
N ASN A 316 -18.17 -2.31 10.85
CA ASN A 316 -18.98 -1.70 9.80
C ASN A 316 -18.30 -0.45 9.21
N GLY A 317 -17.61 0.34 10.04
CA GLY A 317 -16.81 1.48 9.59
C GLY A 317 -15.64 1.03 8.71
N VAL A 318 -14.91 0.00 9.12
CA VAL A 318 -13.82 -0.57 8.31
C VAL A 318 -14.35 -1.17 7.02
N LEU A 319 -15.49 -1.88 7.06
CA LEU A 319 -16.16 -2.43 5.88
C LEU A 319 -16.44 -1.33 4.86
N PHE A 320 -17.10 -0.27 5.30
CA PHE A 320 -17.40 0.88 4.47
C PHE A 320 -16.14 1.47 3.84
N LEU A 321 -15.04 1.62 4.60
CA LEU A 321 -13.79 2.17 4.07
C LEU A 321 -13.12 1.22 3.06
N VAL A 322 -13.09 -0.08 3.35
CA VAL A 322 -12.42 -1.07 2.50
C VAL A 322 -13.17 -1.27 1.19
N GLU A 323 -14.51 -1.25 1.19
CA GLU A 323 -15.33 -1.33 -0.02
C GLU A 323 -15.14 -0.13 -0.95
N GLN A 324 -14.79 1.05 -0.42
CA GLN A 324 -14.49 2.23 -1.22
C GLN A 324 -13.08 2.18 -1.84
N ILE A 325 -12.22 1.26 -1.39
CA ILE A 325 -10.84 1.15 -1.87
C ILE A 325 -10.80 0.18 -3.07
N ASN A 326 -10.51 0.73 -4.25
CA ASN A 326 -10.25 -0.09 -5.44
C ASN A 326 -8.82 -0.66 -5.42
N VAL A 327 -8.66 -1.82 -4.78
CA VAL A 327 -7.37 -2.51 -4.65
C VAL A 327 -6.76 -2.83 -6.03
N GLN A 328 -7.58 -3.27 -6.99
CA GLN A 328 -7.12 -3.56 -8.36
C GLN A 328 -6.46 -2.34 -9.00
N GLU A 329 -7.09 -1.17 -8.91
CA GLU A 329 -6.56 0.07 -9.48
C GLU A 329 -5.26 0.50 -8.80
N ILE A 330 -5.21 0.44 -7.46
CA ILE A 330 -4.00 0.75 -6.67
C ILE A 330 -2.83 -0.13 -7.11
N ILE A 331 -3.03 -1.44 -7.23
CA ILE A 331 -1.97 -2.37 -7.63
C ILE A 331 -1.55 -2.12 -9.07
N THR A 332 -2.52 -1.95 -9.98
CA THR A 332 -2.26 -1.69 -11.40
C THR A 332 -1.42 -0.43 -11.57
N ASP A 333 -1.78 0.66 -10.91
CA ASP A 333 -1.08 1.93 -11.00
C ASP A 333 0.30 1.89 -10.34
N ASN A 334 0.44 1.17 -9.22
CA ASN A 334 1.76 0.94 -8.63
C ASN A 334 2.67 0.16 -9.59
N LEU A 335 2.17 -0.90 -10.23
CA LEU A 335 2.93 -1.68 -11.22
C LEU A 335 3.28 -0.86 -12.47
N ARG A 336 2.38 0.03 -12.91
CA ARG A 336 2.64 0.97 -14.02
C ARG A 336 3.77 1.96 -13.68
N LYS A 337 3.88 2.41 -12.44
CA LYS A 337 4.93 3.33 -11.97
C LYS A 337 6.31 2.69 -11.84
N LEU A 338 6.41 1.36 -11.77
CA LEU A 338 7.69 0.66 -11.68
C LEU A 338 8.50 0.80 -12.98
N ASP A 339 9.78 1.13 -12.88
CA ASP A 339 10.71 1.08 -14.00
C ASP A 339 11.02 -0.38 -14.40
N GLU A 340 11.48 -0.60 -15.65
CA GLU A 340 11.72 -1.97 -16.13
C GLU A 340 12.78 -2.71 -15.30
N ILE A 341 13.73 -1.99 -14.69
CA ILE A 341 14.80 -2.58 -13.87
C ILE A 341 14.26 -3.12 -12.55
N ARG A 342 13.32 -2.40 -11.91
CA ARG A 342 12.72 -2.85 -10.65
C ARG A 342 11.73 -3.99 -10.90
N LEU A 343 10.96 -3.95 -11.99
CA LEU A 343 10.11 -5.07 -12.41
C LEU A 343 10.94 -6.33 -12.71
N GLU A 344 12.06 -6.19 -13.42
CA GLU A 344 13.02 -7.28 -13.67
C GLU A 344 13.53 -7.87 -12.36
N ARG A 345 13.95 -7.02 -11.39
CA ARG A 345 14.42 -7.50 -10.07
C ARG A 345 13.33 -8.24 -9.29
N LEU A 346 12.10 -7.73 -9.27
CA LEU A 346 11.00 -8.40 -8.58
C LEU A 346 10.71 -9.80 -9.14
N LEU A 347 10.73 -9.94 -10.47
CA LEU A 347 10.47 -11.23 -11.12
C LEU A 347 11.68 -12.17 -11.06
N LEU A 348 12.91 -11.66 -11.15
CA LEU A 348 14.11 -12.49 -11.10
C LEU A 348 14.42 -12.97 -9.69
N ASN A 349 14.19 -12.17 -8.65
CA ASN A 349 14.46 -12.58 -7.27
C ASN A 349 13.61 -13.79 -6.84
N SER A 350 12.43 -13.98 -7.43
CA SER A 350 11.56 -15.13 -7.13
C SER A 350 11.72 -16.31 -8.10
N THR A 351 12.33 -16.12 -9.28
CA THR A 351 12.32 -17.12 -10.37
C THR A 351 13.72 -17.54 -10.84
N SER A 352 14.81 -16.92 -10.34
CA SER A 352 16.17 -17.13 -10.87
C SER A 352 16.60 -18.58 -10.90
N ASP A 353 16.30 -19.35 -9.86
CA ASP A 353 16.79 -20.72 -9.72
C ASP A 353 16.05 -21.68 -10.66
N GLN A 354 14.76 -21.43 -10.88
CA GLN A 354 13.95 -22.17 -11.84
C GLN A 354 14.39 -21.87 -13.28
N LEU A 355 14.66 -20.60 -13.61
CA LEU A 355 15.14 -20.21 -14.93
C LEU A 355 16.51 -20.83 -15.24
N GLN A 356 17.41 -20.87 -14.25
CA GLN A 356 18.70 -21.55 -14.38
C GLN A 356 18.55 -23.05 -14.64
N TYR A 357 17.60 -23.72 -13.96
CA TYR A 357 17.33 -25.13 -14.22
C TYR A 357 16.93 -25.37 -15.68
N ILE A 358 16.04 -24.56 -16.24
CA ILE A 358 15.63 -24.67 -17.66
C ILE A 358 16.85 -24.42 -18.57
N GLN A 359 17.71 -23.45 -18.24
CA GLN A 359 18.94 -23.16 -19.00
C GLN A 359 19.88 -24.37 -19.07
N TYR A 360 20.16 -24.99 -17.93
CA TYR A 360 21.05 -26.14 -17.89
C TYR A 360 20.39 -27.41 -18.44
N LEU A 361 19.07 -27.57 -18.28
CA LEU A 361 18.31 -28.66 -18.89
C LEU A 361 18.36 -28.57 -20.43
N GLY A 362 18.33 -27.35 -20.98
CA GLY A 362 18.54 -27.12 -22.41
C GLY A 362 19.90 -27.64 -22.90
N CYS A 363 20.94 -27.57 -22.07
CA CYS A 363 22.24 -28.18 -22.38
C CYS A 363 22.13 -29.71 -22.46
N PHE A 364 21.51 -30.32 -21.46
CA PHE A 364 21.32 -31.77 -21.40
C PHE A 364 20.49 -32.29 -22.58
N LEU A 365 19.36 -31.65 -22.87
CA LEU A 365 18.52 -31.96 -24.03
C LEU A 365 19.29 -31.75 -25.34
N GLY A 366 20.14 -30.73 -25.42
CA GLY A 366 21.04 -30.51 -26.54
C GLY A 366 22.00 -31.67 -26.76
N ILE A 367 22.60 -32.23 -25.70
CA ILE A 367 23.46 -33.44 -25.81
C ILE A 367 22.66 -34.63 -26.32
N LEU A 368 21.47 -34.88 -25.76
CA LEU A 368 20.59 -35.96 -26.22
C LEU A 368 20.18 -35.77 -27.69
N GLY A 369 19.90 -34.53 -28.10
CA GLY A 369 19.64 -34.18 -29.49
C GLY A 369 20.84 -34.42 -30.39
N GLY A 370 22.05 -34.14 -29.92
CA GLY A 370 23.29 -34.43 -30.65
C GLY A 370 23.49 -35.94 -30.87
N PHE A 371 23.13 -36.75 -29.87
CA PHE A 371 23.13 -38.22 -29.98
C PHE A 371 22.08 -38.70 -31.00
N LEU A 372 20.88 -38.11 -30.98
CA LEU A 372 19.82 -38.39 -31.93
C LEU A 372 20.21 -38.04 -33.38
N ILE A 373 20.88 -36.90 -33.58
CA ILE A 373 21.37 -36.47 -34.90
C ILE A 373 22.47 -37.41 -35.40
N TRP A 374 23.31 -37.92 -34.50
CA TRP A 374 24.43 -38.79 -34.85
C TRP A 374 23.97 -40.17 -35.36
N GLU A 375 23.10 -40.88 -34.64
CA GLU A 375 22.51 -42.14 -35.11
C GLU A 375 21.05 -42.25 -34.61
N PRO A 376 20.06 -41.88 -35.45
CA PRO A 376 18.67 -41.76 -35.02
C PRO A 376 18.06 -43.08 -34.51
N LEU A 377 18.26 -44.19 -35.23
CA LEU A 377 17.61 -45.46 -34.94
C LEU A 377 18.06 -46.06 -33.60
N VAL A 378 19.38 -46.05 -33.35
CA VAL A 378 19.96 -46.55 -32.10
C VAL A 378 19.54 -45.67 -30.93
N THR A 379 19.54 -44.35 -31.13
CA THR A 379 19.11 -43.40 -30.11
C THR A 379 17.64 -43.58 -29.72
N PHE A 380 16.74 -43.74 -30.70
CA PHE A 380 15.32 -44.00 -30.41
C PHE A 380 15.10 -45.28 -29.62
N LEU A 381 15.84 -46.34 -29.95
CA LEU A 381 15.73 -47.63 -29.23
C LEU A 381 16.24 -47.51 -27.79
N ILE A 382 17.36 -46.82 -27.57
CA ILE A 382 17.91 -46.61 -26.23
C ILE A 382 16.99 -45.70 -25.39
N LEU A 383 16.57 -44.55 -25.93
CA LEU A 383 15.67 -43.65 -25.20
C LEU A 383 14.31 -44.30 -24.94
N GLY A 384 13.76 -45.02 -25.93
CA GLY A 384 12.50 -45.74 -25.80
C GLY A 384 12.54 -46.82 -24.71
N THR A 385 13.64 -47.58 -24.63
CA THR A 385 13.81 -48.57 -23.56
C THR A 385 13.97 -47.92 -22.20
N ILE A 386 14.77 -46.86 -22.07
CA ILE A 386 14.92 -46.11 -20.81
C ILE A 386 13.58 -45.55 -20.33
N VAL A 387 12.84 -44.85 -21.20
CA VAL A 387 11.53 -44.28 -20.86
C VAL A 387 10.54 -45.39 -20.49
N GLY A 388 10.48 -46.46 -21.29
CA GLY A 388 9.63 -47.61 -21.00
C GLY A 388 9.95 -48.28 -19.67
N SER A 389 11.23 -48.42 -19.31
CA SER A 389 11.67 -48.95 -18.02
C SER A 389 11.29 -48.03 -16.86
N ILE A 390 11.43 -46.71 -17.01
CA ILE A 390 11.03 -45.74 -15.98
C ILE A 390 9.53 -45.81 -15.74
N PHE A 391 8.71 -45.77 -16.80
CA PHE A 391 7.24 -45.91 -16.67
C PHE A 391 6.83 -47.26 -16.09
N GLY A 392 7.51 -48.34 -16.47
CA GLY A 392 7.26 -49.67 -15.91
C GLY A 392 7.58 -49.75 -14.42
N LEU A 393 8.71 -49.17 -13.99
CA LEU A 393 9.11 -49.09 -12.58
C LEU A 393 8.16 -48.21 -11.77
N ASP A 394 7.78 -47.05 -12.29
CA ASP A 394 6.83 -46.14 -11.64
C ASP A 394 5.46 -46.80 -11.46
N TYR A 395 4.95 -47.47 -12.51
CA TYR A 395 3.72 -48.25 -12.44
C TYR A 395 3.79 -49.38 -11.40
N LEU A 396 4.93 -50.08 -11.32
CA LEU A 396 5.16 -51.12 -10.32
C LEU A 396 5.19 -50.56 -8.89
N LEU A 397 5.88 -49.45 -8.67
CA LEU A 397 5.98 -48.78 -7.37
C LEU A 397 4.62 -48.23 -6.91
N LEU A 398 3.86 -47.58 -7.81
CA LEU A 398 2.50 -47.12 -7.53
C LEU A 398 1.56 -48.27 -7.16
N ARG A 399 1.69 -49.41 -7.86
CA ARG A 399 0.90 -50.62 -7.57
C ARG A 399 1.28 -51.25 -6.23
N MET A 400 2.54 -51.17 -5.83
CA MET A 400 3.02 -51.64 -4.53
C MET A 400 2.62 -50.72 -3.38
N SER A 401 2.58 -49.39 -3.59
CA SER A 401 2.18 -48.42 -2.56
C SER A 401 0.67 -48.38 -2.28
N ARG A 402 -0.15 -48.97 -3.15
CA ARG A 402 -1.62 -49.09 -2.98
C ARG A 402 -2.07 -50.43 -2.38
N LYS A 403 -1.14 -51.35 -2.07
CA LYS A 403 -1.38 -52.54 -1.25
C LYS A 403 -0.83 -52.29 0.15
#